data_AF-U5D382-F1
#
_entry.id   AF-U5D382-F1
#
_cell.length_a   1.000
_cell.length_b   1.000
_cell.length_c   1.000
_cell.angle_alpha   90.00
_cell.angle_beta   90.00
_cell.angle_gamma   90.00
#
_symmetry.space_group_name_H-M   'P 1'
#
loop_
_entity.id
_entity.type
_entity.pdbx_description
1 polymer ?
#
loop_
_entity_poly.entity_id
_entity_poly.type
_entity_poly.pdbx_seq_one_letter_code
_entity_poly.pdbx_strand_id
1 'polypeptide(L)'
;MAPEIHGDSYLYLVNFSLGTPPVQQLAILDTSGPMLWIQYISIGGNPLGIPPNVFDMDSDKKGGFVMDSGATVSYLRERGYSYLKDGMVYWFSSARNLTQIDGKKYGFDLCWEIRSPEFNEFPNLTLHFGETDWELMPENVFYIDRSARIFCMVILVSDKMYVYLGDVDVSATGF
;
A
#
# COMPACT_ATOMS: atom_id res chain seq x y z
N MET A 1 -19.66 -32.36 14.71
CA MET A 1 -19.40 -32.92 13.37
C MET A 1 -18.47 -31.94 12.68
N ALA A 2 -17.32 -32.37 12.18
CA ALA A 2 -16.40 -31.48 11.48
C ALA A 2 -17.09 -30.99 10.18
N PRO A 3 -16.88 -29.73 9.77
CA PRO A 3 -17.47 -29.22 8.54
C PRO A 3 -16.92 -30.01 7.35
N GLU A 4 -17.81 -30.38 6.44
CA GLU A 4 -17.47 -30.95 5.15
C GLU A 4 -17.04 -29.81 4.23
N ILE A 5 -15.82 -29.88 3.70
CA ILE A 5 -15.21 -28.82 2.89
C ILE A 5 -15.12 -29.34 1.46
N HIS A 6 -15.68 -28.58 0.52
CA HIS A 6 -15.49 -28.80 -0.91
C HIS A 6 -14.78 -27.58 -1.48
N GLY A 7 -13.61 -27.80 -2.07
CA GLY A 7 -12.73 -26.74 -2.56
C GLY A 7 -12.55 -26.83 -4.07
N ASP A 8 -12.56 -25.67 -4.72
CA ASP A 8 -12.11 -25.51 -6.10
C ASP A 8 -11.18 -24.30 -6.17
N SER A 9 -9.90 -24.59 -6.42
CA SER A 9 -8.71 -23.72 -6.51
C SER A 9 -8.52 -22.57 -5.50
N TYR A 10 -9.50 -21.72 -5.18
CA TYR A 10 -9.38 -20.57 -4.25
C TYR A 10 -10.67 -20.22 -3.49
N LEU A 11 -11.74 -20.99 -3.67
CA LEU A 11 -13.04 -20.75 -3.04
C LEU A 11 -13.44 -21.99 -2.24
N TYR A 12 -13.72 -21.79 -0.94
CA TYR A 12 -14.16 -22.85 -0.05
C TYR A 12 -15.65 -22.69 0.23
N LEU A 13 -16.42 -23.74 -0.05
CA LEU A 13 -17.77 -23.87 0.45
C LEU A 13 -17.71 -24.56 1.81
N VAL A 14 -18.21 -23.87 2.84
CA VAL A 14 -18.20 -24.38 4.21
C VAL A 14 -19.62 -24.37 4.75
N ASN A 15 -20.06 -25.54 5.22
CA ASN A 15 -21.31 -25.67 5.96
C ASN A 15 -21.01 -25.48 7.45
N PHE A 16 -21.60 -24.45 8.06
CA PHE A 16 -21.44 -24.15 9.48
C PHE A 16 -22.80 -23.88 10.11
N SER A 17 -22.94 -24.16 11.40
CA SER A 17 -24.20 -23.98 12.13
C SER A 17 -24.10 -22.78 13.07
N LEU A 18 -25.02 -21.82 12.92
CA LEU A 18 -25.09 -20.62 13.76
C LEU A 18 -26.40 -20.57 14.55
N GLY A 19 -26.33 -19.98 15.75
CA GLY A 19 -27.48 -19.71 16.61
C GLY A 19 -27.85 -20.83 17.58
N THR A 20 -28.86 -20.53 18.40
CA THR A 20 -29.51 -21.46 19.34
C THR A 20 -31.03 -21.33 19.16
N PRO A 21 -31.71 -22.32 18.54
CA PRO A 21 -31.19 -23.60 18.06
C PRO A 21 -30.26 -23.45 16.83
N PRO A 22 -29.35 -24.42 16.59
CA PRO A 22 -28.40 -24.35 15.47
C PRO A 22 -29.11 -24.41 14.11
N VAL A 23 -28.84 -23.43 13.25
CA VAL A 23 -29.31 -23.39 11.86
C VAL A 23 -28.11 -23.55 10.93
N GLN A 24 -28.18 -24.48 9.99
CA GLN A 24 -27.13 -24.66 8.97
C GLN A 24 -27.13 -23.48 7.99
N GLN A 25 -25.93 -22.96 7.73
CA GLN A 25 -25.68 -21.92 6.75
C GLN A 25 -24.51 -22.34 5.87
N LEU A 26 -24.65 -22.10 4.56
CA LEU A 26 -23.59 -22.29 3.59
C LEU A 26 -22.84 -20.95 3.44
N ALA A 27 -21.57 -20.91 3.84
CA ALA A 27 -20.71 -19.76 3.60
C ALA A 27 -19.75 -20.02 2.44
N ILE A 28 -19.50 -18.94 1.70
CA ILE A 28 -18.36 -18.82 0.82
C ILE A 28 -17.22 -18.24 1.65
N LEU A 29 -16.17 -19.02 1.84
CA LEU A 29 -14.89 -18.57 2.39
C LEU A 29 -13.96 -18.36 1.22
N ASP A 30 -13.85 -17.10 0.82
CA ASP A 30 -12.92 -16.64 -0.19
C ASP A 30 -11.59 -16.31 0.49
N THR A 31 -10.57 -17.15 0.25
CA THR A 31 -9.20 -16.85 0.72
C THR A 31 -8.39 -16.09 -0.35
N SER A 32 -9.06 -15.64 -1.42
CA SER A 32 -8.56 -14.79 -2.50
C SER A 32 -7.18 -15.15 -3.07
N GLY A 33 -6.90 -16.44 -3.25
CA GLY A 33 -5.70 -16.90 -3.95
C GLY A 33 -4.55 -17.37 -3.06
N PRO A 34 -3.38 -17.74 -3.64
CA PRO A 34 -2.13 -17.65 -2.90
C PRO A 34 -1.95 -16.17 -2.52
N MET A 35 -1.66 -15.87 -1.26
CA MET A 35 -1.39 -14.51 -0.79
C MET A 35 -0.49 -13.78 -1.79
N LEU A 36 -1.03 -12.80 -2.52
CA LEU A 36 -0.24 -11.92 -3.38
C LEU A 36 0.53 -10.97 -2.46
N TRP A 37 1.72 -11.38 -2.01
CA TRP A 37 2.62 -10.49 -1.28
C TRP A 37 3.45 -9.67 -2.26
N ILE A 38 3.72 -8.42 -1.89
CA ILE A 38 4.71 -7.60 -2.58
C ILE A 38 6.06 -8.31 -2.44
N GLN A 39 6.71 -8.64 -3.55
CA GLN A 39 8.06 -9.18 -3.54
C GLN A 39 9.09 -8.07 -3.40
N TYR A 40 8.91 -7.00 -4.17
CA TYR A 40 9.73 -5.79 -4.10
C TYR A 40 8.98 -4.60 -4.70
N ILE A 41 9.54 -3.41 -4.52
CA ILE A 41 9.03 -2.13 -5.00
C ILE A 41 10.10 -1.54 -5.93
N SER A 42 9.70 -0.87 -7.00
CA SER A 42 10.62 -0.12 -7.86
C SER A 42 10.18 1.34 -8.02
N ILE A 43 11.17 2.23 -8.19
CA ILE A 43 10.96 3.66 -8.45
C ILE A 43 11.64 4.02 -9.77
N GLY A 44 10.85 4.50 -10.73
CA GLY A 44 11.34 4.81 -12.08
C GLY A 44 12.00 3.60 -12.76
N GLY A 45 11.44 2.41 -12.53
CA GLY A 45 11.96 1.13 -13.05
C GLY A 45 13.17 0.55 -12.31
N ASN A 46 13.67 1.22 -11.26
CA ASN A 46 14.80 0.73 -10.47
C ASN A 46 14.30 0.04 -9.20
N PRO A 47 14.57 -1.27 -9.00
CA PRO A 47 14.18 -1.97 -7.78
C PRO A 47 14.82 -1.34 -6.53
N LEU A 48 14.01 -1.13 -5.50
CA LEU A 48 14.49 -0.83 -4.18
C LEU A 48 15.16 -2.09 -3.62
N GLY A 49 16.34 -1.94 -3.01
CA GLY A 49 17.09 -3.03 -2.37
C GLY A 49 16.44 -3.58 -1.10
N ILE A 50 15.12 -3.77 -1.12
CA ILE A 50 14.31 -4.31 -0.04
C ILE A 50 14.65 -5.79 0.11
N PRO A 51 15.06 -6.25 1.30
CA PRO A 51 15.31 -7.66 1.53
C PRO A 51 14.07 -8.51 1.25
N PRO A 52 14.24 -9.75 0.76
CA PRO A 52 13.15 -10.71 0.69
C PRO A 52 12.45 -10.84 2.05
N ASN A 53 11.14 -11.09 2.02
CA ASN A 53 10.30 -11.35 3.19
C ASN A 53 10.01 -10.13 4.08
N VAL A 54 10.39 -8.91 3.69
CA VAL A 54 10.02 -7.68 4.43
C VAL A 54 8.50 -7.50 4.52
N PHE A 55 7.78 -7.98 3.51
CA PHE A 55 6.32 -7.92 3.43
C PHE A 55 5.65 -9.24 3.83
N ASP A 56 6.41 -10.26 4.23
CA ASP A 56 5.83 -11.54 4.66
C ASP A 56 5.16 -11.39 6.03
N MET A 57 4.20 -12.27 6.28
CA MET A 57 3.59 -12.39 7.59
C MET A 57 4.59 -13.00 8.58
N ASP A 58 4.85 -12.29 9.69
CA ASP A 58 5.73 -12.73 10.76
C ASP A 58 5.00 -13.56 11.83
N SER A 59 5.73 -14.01 12.85
CA SER A 59 5.20 -14.82 13.95
C SER A 59 4.11 -14.14 14.77
N ASP A 60 4.07 -12.81 14.76
CA ASP A 60 3.05 -12.01 15.43
C ASP A 60 1.83 -11.77 14.54
N LYS A 61 1.77 -12.45 13.38
CA LYS A 61 0.76 -12.30 12.33
C LYS A 61 0.73 -10.88 11.74
N LYS A 62 1.86 -10.16 11.79
CA LYS A 62 2.02 -8.85 11.16
C LYS A 62 2.72 -8.99 9.82
N GLY A 63 2.31 -8.20 8.83
CA GLY A 63 2.81 -8.31 7.45
C GLY A 63 1.73 -8.85 6.53
N GLY A 64 2.08 -9.13 5.29
CA GLY A 64 1.14 -9.35 4.21
C GLY A 64 0.64 -8.05 3.58
N PHE A 65 -0.36 -8.20 2.73
CA PHE A 65 -0.86 -7.16 1.85
C PHE A 65 -2.39 -7.18 1.84
N VAL A 66 -3.01 -6.00 1.95
CA VAL A 66 -4.45 -5.79 1.98
C VAL A 66 -4.82 -4.72 0.96
N MET A 67 -5.72 -5.05 0.04
CA MET A 67 -6.37 -4.05 -0.79
C MET A 67 -7.65 -3.61 -0.08
N ASP A 68 -7.73 -2.33 0.24
CA ASP A 68 -8.90 -1.76 0.89
C ASP A 68 -9.27 -0.49 0.12
N SER A 69 -10.24 -0.62 -0.79
CA SER A 69 -10.73 0.51 -1.57
C SER A 69 -11.41 1.58 -0.72
N GLY A 70 -11.76 1.28 0.55
CA GLY A 70 -12.26 2.26 1.51
C GLY A 70 -11.17 3.00 2.28
N ALA A 71 -9.89 2.63 2.11
CA ALA A 71 -8.79 3.29 2.76
C ALA A 71 -8.48 4.63 2.08
N THR A 72 -8.39 5.69 2.87
CA THR A 72 -8.15 7.05 2.38
C THR A 72 -6.68 7.29 2.01
N VAL A 73 -5.76 6.55 2.64
CA VAL A 73 -4.32 6.62 2.43
C VAL A 73 -3.74 5.21 2.49
N SER A 74 -2.59 5.05 1.84
CA SER A 74 -1.87 3.80 1.79
C SER A 74 -0.93 3.67 2.99
N TYR A 75 -0.74 2.47 3.51
CA TYR A 75 0.18 2.21 4.63
C TYR A 75 1.23 1.18 4.25
N LEU A 76 2.45 1.37 4.72
CA LEU A 76 3.52 0.37 4.69
C LEU A 76 4.06 0.13 6.10
N ARG A 77 4.48 -1.11 6.34
CA ARG A 77 5.24 -1.42 7.55
C ARG A 77 6.56 -0.66 7.58
N GLU A 78 6.97 -0.21 8.76
CA GLU A 78 8.19 0.58 8.99
C GLU A 78 9.42 0.14 8.19
N ARG A 79 9.72 -1.17 8.17
CA ARG A 79 10.84 -1.70 7.38
C ARG A 79 10.72 -1.40 5.90
N GLY A 80 9.61 -1.76 5.26
CA GLY A 80 9.38 -1.48 3.83
C GLY A 80 9.24 0.02 3.55
N TYR A 81 8.60 0.75 4.46
CA TYR A 81 8.44 2.20 4.38
C TYR A 81 9.79 2.93 4.32
N SER A 82 10.77 2.50 5.14
CA SER A 82 12.10 3.14 5.17
C SER A 82 12.81 3.08 3.81
N TYR A 83 12.75 1.93 3.12
CA TYR A 83 13.31 1.79 1.78
C TYR A 83 12.58 2.67 0.75
N LEU A 84 11.24 2.72 0.81
CA LEU A 84 10.47 3.58 -0.07
C LEU A 84 10.82 5.05 0.14
N LYS A 85 10.90 5.47 1.41
CA LYS A 85 11.26 6.83 1.81
C LYS A 85 12.62 7.23 1.27
N ASP A 86 13.65 6.43 1.54
CA ASP A 86 15.01 6.71 1.09
C ASP A 86 15.10 6.71 -0.45
N GLY A 87 14.40 5.78 -1.11
CA GLY A 87 14.32 5.71 -2.57
C GLY A 87 13.67 6.94 -3.20
N MET A 88 12.56 7.44 -2.64
CA MET A 88 11.88 8.65 -3.12
C MET A 88 12.74 9.89 -2.94
N VAL A 89 13.37 10.04 -1.78
CA VAL A 89 14.31 11.14 -1.50
C VAL A 89 15.48 11.12 -2.48
N TYR A 90 16.06 9.94 -2.72
CA TYR A 90 17.13 9.77 -3.69
C TYR A 90 16.69 10.12 -5.11
N TRP A 91 15.52 9.64 -5.54
CA TRP A 91 15.02 9.91 -6.89
C TRP A 91 14.79 11.40 -7.13
N PHE A 92 14.06 12.08 -6.25
CA PHE A 92 13.76 13.51 -6.43
C PHE A 92 15.01 14.40 -6.29
N SER A 93 15.96 14.04 -5.44
CA SER A 93 17.23 14.78 -5.35
C SER A 93 18.12 14.56 -6.58
N SER A 94 18.29 13.31 -7.03
CA SER A 94 19.17 12.99 -8.16
C SER A 94 18.58 13.39 -9.53
N ALA A 95 17.29 13.14 -9.76
CA ALA A 95 16.67 13.35 -11.05
C ALA A 95 16.16 14.80 -11.26
N ARG A 96 15.83 15.51 -10.17
CA ARG A 96 15.13 16.81 -10.23
C ARG A 96 15.77 17.93 -9.39
N ASN A 97 16.83 17.62 -8.65
CA ASN A 97 17.48 18.57 -7.74
C ASN A 97 16.49 19.25 -6.77
N LEU A 98 15.51 18.46 -6.30
CA LEU A 98 14.52 18.91 -5.32
C LEU A 98 15.01 18.59 -3.91
N THR A 99 14.74 19.51 -2.99
CA THR A 99 14.99 19.35 -1.57
C THR A 99 13.67 19.15 -0.84
N GLN A 100 13.67 18.29 0.18
CA GLN A 100 12.52 18.08 1.04
C GLN A 100 12.17 19.36 1.81
N ILE A 101 10.89 19.51 2.13
CA ILE A 101 10.38 20.51 3.07
C ILE A 101 9.78 19.81 4.29
N ASP A 102 9.53 20.55 5.38
CA ASP A 102 8.88 19.98 6.56
C ASP A 102 7.42 19.60 6.26
N GLY A 103 7.18 18.30 6.09
CA GLY A 103 5.87 17.76 5.78
C GLY A 103 4.91 17.72 6.97
N LYS A 104 5.39 17.85 8.21
CA LYS A 104 4.56 17.71 9.42
C LYS A 104 3.44 18.74 9.47
N LYS A 105 3.69 19.94 8.93
CA LYS A 105 2.69 21.00 8.79
C LYS A 105 1.47 20.56 7.97
N TYR A 106 1.64 19.59 7.08
CA TYR A 106 0.63 19.08 6.15
C TYR A 106 0.13 17.68 6.54
N GLY A 107 0.57 17.12 7.67
CA GLY A 107 0.18 15.78 8.10
C GLY A 107 0.94 14.62 7.42
N PHE A 108 1.98 14.92 6.63
CA PHE A 108 2.74 13.90 5.87
C PHE A 108 4.21 13.85 6.30
N ASP A 109 4.86 12.70 6.10
CA ASP A 109 6.28 12.52 6.43
C ASP A 109 7.21 13.10 5.34
N LEU A 110 6.86 12.93 4.07
CA LEU A 110 7.65 13.40 2.94
C LEU A 110 6.87 14.41 2.10
N CYS A 111 7.42 15.62 1.96
CA CYS A 111 6.89 16.67 1.10
C CYS A 111 8.02 17.41 0.36
N TRP A 112 7.68 17.99 -0.79
CA TRP A 112 8.56 18.81 -1.62
C TRP A 112 7.84 20.06 -2.15
N GLU A 113 8.61 21.07 -2.50
CA GLU A 113 8.10 22.30 -3.12
C GLU A 113 7.97 22.16 -4.65
N ILE A 114 6.83 22.62 -5.17
CA ILE A 114 6.58 22.77 -6.61
C ILE A 114 7.22 24.07 -7.09
N ARG A 115 8.39 23.94 -7.75
CA ARG A 115 9.15 25.09 -8.24
C ARG A 115 8.54 25.76 -9.48
N SER A 116 7.80 25.03 -10.30
CA SER A 116 7.10 25.55 -11.49
C SER A 116 5.66 25.07 -11.54
N PRO A 117 4.68 25.91 -11.96
CA PRO A 117 3.28 25.49 -12.13
C PRO A 117 3.10 24.29 -13.07
N GLU A 118 3.99 24.07 -14.03
CA GLU A 118 3.93 22.94 -14.97
C GLU A 118 4.59 21.66 -14.47
N PHE A 119 5.13 21.64 -13.24
CA PHE A 119 5.79 20.44 -12.70
C PHE A 119 4.84 19.23 -12.73
N ASN A 120 5.26 18.18 -13.43
CA ASN A 120 4.54 16.91 -13.55
C ASN A 120 5.49 15.70 -13.62
N GLU A 121 6.70 15.86 -13.09
CA GLU A 121 7.76 14.87 -13.22
C GLU A 121 7.83 13.97 -11.99
N PHE A 122 6.90 13.01 -11.92
CA PHE A 122 6.82 12.00 -10.87
C PHE A 122 7.43 10.67 -11.34
N PRO A 123 8.01 9.86 -10.44
CA PRO A 123 8.47 8.52 -10.79
C PRO A 123 7.30 7.55 -10.93
N ASN A 124 7.44 6.56 -11.80
CA ASN A 124 6.59 5.38 -11.79
C ASN A 124 6.93 4.58 -10.53
N LEU A 125 5.97 4.41 -9.62
CA LEU A 125 6.10 3.56 -8.45
C LEU A 125 5.40 2.23 -8.76
N THR A 126 6.16 1.15 -8.84
CA THR A 126 5.63 -0.17 -9.19
C THR A 126 5.78 -1.13 -8.03
N LEU A 127 4.70 -1.83 -7.73
CA LEU A 127 4.65 -2.92 -6.78
C LEU A 127 4.66 -4.24 -7.55
N HIS A 128 5.65 -5.08 -7.27
CA HIS A 128 5.86 -6.33 -7.99
C HIS A 128 5.31 -7.50 -7.16
N PHE A 129 4.39 -8.26 -7.75
CA PHE A 129 3.67 -9.40 -7.17
C PHE A 129 3.94 -10.66 -8.00
N GLY A 130 5.07 -11.33 -7.78
CA GLY A 130 5.41 -12.54 -8.53
C GLY A 130 5.48 -12.28 -10.03
N GLU A 131 4.47 -12.75 -10.78
CA GLU A 131 4.38 -12.56 -12.23
C GLU A 131 3.53 -11.34 -12.65
N THR A 132 3.06 -10.53 -11.69
CA THR A 132 2.19 -9.37 -11.94
C THR A 132 2.80 -8.09 -11.36
N ASP A 133 2.69 -7.00 -12.10
CA ASP A 133 3.14 -5.68 -11.67
C ASP A 133 1.95 -4.74 -11.54
N TRP A 134 1.92 -3.96 -10.47
CA TRP A 134 0.99 -2.84 -10.31
C TRP A 134 1.75 -1.53 -10.29
N GLU A 135 1.67 -0.81 -11.41
CA GLU A 135 2.17 0.55 -11.52
C GLU A 135 1.13 1.54 -10.98
N LEU A 136 1.53 2.31 -9.97
CA LEU A 136 0.70 3.31 -9.34
C LEU A 136 0.83 4.64 -10.07
N MET A 137 -0.32 5.23 -10.41
CA MET A 137 -0.37 6.60 -10.93
C MET A 137 0.08 7.58 -9.85
N PRO A 138 0.72 8.71 -10.20
CA PRO A 138 1.20 9.70 -9.22
C PRO A 138 0.12 10.17 -8.23
N GLU A 139 -1.13 10.28 -8.66
CA GLU A 139 -2.27 10.68 -7.84
C GLU A 139 -2.57 9.68 -6.72
N ASN A 140 -2.20 8.41 -6.90
CA ASN A 140 -2.33 7.35 -5.89
C ASN A 140 -1.12 7.26 -4.94
N VAL A 141 -0.11 8.10 -5.15
CA VAL A 141 1.14 8.11 -4.37
C VAL A 141 1.36 9.46 -3.70
N PHE A 142 0.89 10.54 -4.31
CA PHE A 142 1.13 11.91 -3.90
C PHE A 142 -0.16 12.71 -3.76
N TYR A 143 -0.27 13.40 -2.63
CA TYR A 143 -1.14 14.57 -2.49
C TYR A 143 -0.45 15.74 -3.19
N ILE A 144 -1.16 16.42 -4.09
CA ILE A 144 -0.61 17.54 -4.87
C ILE A 144 -1.47 18.78 -4.63
N ASP A 145 -0.90 19.79 -3.96
CA ASP A 145 -1.54 21.10 -3.78
C ASP A 145 -0.76 22.16 -4.56
N ARG A 146 -1.33 22.52 -5.72
CA ARG A 146 -0.75 23.56 -6.60
C ARG A 146 -0.90 24.97 -6.02
N SER A 147 -1.89 25.22 -5.16
CA SER A 147 -2.09 26.51 -4.49
C SER A 147 -1.02 26.74 -3.42
N ALA A 148 -0.80 25.74 -2.58
CA ALA A 148 0.27 25.77 -1.58
C ALA A 148 1.67 25.49 -2.18
N ARG A 149 1.73 25.14 -3.47
CA ARG A 149 2.95 24.78 -4.22
C ARG A 149 3.73 23.64 -3.57
N ILE A 150 3.03 22.59 -3.19
CA ILE A 150 3.64 21.40 -2.58
C ILE A 150 3.09 20.11 -3.18
N PHE A 151 3.87 19.04 -3.03
CA PHE A 151 3.34 17.69 -3.12
C PHE A 151 3.93 16.84 -1.99
N CYS A 152 3.15 15.89 -1.49
CA CYS A 152 3.50 15.05 -0.35
C CYS A 152 3.17 13.59 -0.62
N MET A 153 4.02 12.67 -0.16
CA MET A 153 3.75 11.24 -0.27
C MET A 153 2.63 10.86 0.70
N VAL A 154 1.59 10.20 0.18
CA VAL A 154 0.41 9.75 0.97
C VAL A 154 0.51 8.29 1.41
N ILE A 155 1.64 7.64 1.13
CA ILE A 155 1.99 6.37 1.74
C ILE A 155 2.55 6.68 3.13
N LEU A 156 1.97 6.12 4.18
CA LEU A 156 2.31 6.36 5.57
C LEU A 156 2.90 5.11 6.23
N VAL A 157 3.60 5.30 7.35
CA VAL A 157 4.12 4.18 8.16
C VAL A 157 3.06 3.64 9.12
N SER A 158 2.97 2.32 9.26
CA SER A 158 2.14 1.65 10.28
C SER A 158 2.93 0.58 11.04
N ASP A 159 2.67 0.47 12.36
CA ASP A 159 3.23 -0.52 13.28
C ASP A 159 2.32 -1.74 13.50
N LYS A 160 1.04 -1.62 13.07
CA LYS A 160 -0.02 -2.58 13.36
C LYS A 160 -0.57 -3.32 12.15
N MET A 161 -0.33 -2.85 10.92
CA MET A 161 -1.08 -3.38 9.79
C MET A 161 -0.27 -3.66 8.51
N TYR A 162 -0.91 -4.46 7.66
CA TYR A 162 -0.60 -4.85 6.29
C TYR A 162 -0.20 -3.68 5.38
N VAL A 163 0.27 -3.98 4.17
CA VAL A 163 0.31 -2.95 3.12
C VAL A 163 -1.12 -2.62 2.69
N TYR A 164 -1.58 -1.38 2.89
CA TYR A 164 -2.88 -0.90 2.39
C TYR A 164 -2.66 -0.12 1.12
N LEU A 165 -3.37 -0.46 0.07
CA LEU A 165 -3.53 0.39 -1.10
C LEU A 165 -5.00 0.72 -1.25
N GLY A 166 -5.33 1.99 -1.00
CA GLY A 166 -6.65 2.54 -1.23
C GLY A 166 -6.67 3.48 -2.42
N ASP A 167 -7.87 3.81 -2.88
CA ASP A 167 -8.06 4.96 -3.76
C ASP A 167 -7.80 6.21 -2.92
N VAL A 168 -6.76 6.97 -3.28
CA VAL A 168 -6.26 8.06 -2.43
C VAL A 168 -7.24 9.23 -2.49
N ASP A 169 -8.12 9.34 -1.51
CA ASP A 169 -9.04 10.48 -1.35
C ASP A 169 -8.64 11.39 -0.18
N VAL A 170 -7.64 12.23 -0.43
CA VAL A 170 -7.11 13.14 0.60
C VAL A 170 -8.17 14.15 1.09
N SER A 171 -9.28 14.36 0.36
CA SER A 171 -10.35 15.26 0.80
C SER A 171 -11.10 14.75 2.03
N ALA A 172 -11.09 13.44 2.27
CA ALA A 172 -11.72 12.81 3.44
C ALA A 172 -10.82 12.77 4.68
N THR A 173 -9.55 13.14 4.57
CA THR A 173 -8.56 13.03 5.67
C THR A 173 -8.58 14.16 6.70
N GLY A 174 -9.29 15.25 6.42
CA GLY A 174 -9.46 16.36 7.38
C GLY A 174 -8.17 17.09 7.79
N PHE A 175 -7.09 16.98 6.99
CA PHE A 175 -5.86 17.75 7.16
C PHE A 175 -6.03 19.23 6.81
#